data_AF-A0A4P9YWI9-F1
#
_entry.id   AF-A0A4P9YWI9-F1
#
_cell.length_a   1.000
_cell.length_b   1.000
_cell.length_c   1.000
_cell.angle_alpha   90.00
_cell.angle_beta   90.00
_cell.angle_gamma   90.00
#
_symmetry.space_group_name_H-M   'P 1'
#
loop_
_entity.id
_entity.type
_entity.pdbx_description
1 polymer ?
#
loop_
_entity_poly.entity_id
_entity_poly.type
_entity_poly.pdbx_seq_one_letter_code
_entity_poly.pdbx_strand_id
1 'polypeptide(L)'
;MASSSSSMSSMSSPPSPPLPGLTSTEAVVRTLKSSHYSYDERLAVAAWLWSNEAVVFPQRQEFVLDWCISNMLRFATKRGASVLGTPAGQLNFWQFLLMAFDSTPTAGLPHQQQQQQQQHRVALPANTPLLPLFVGALRAATEQLDQASTCAEKDVQSMNSVLDIAATCLKRLVTHYGEQFQLTLEHLADAVVLALGVYTLMTDKLLPALLEARYLSTSNGGTSDASVDLVLRRSLFHVDHLADFTTILGSKQQGQKAAAGGSRGNDSRDMTSYQRSLFTRLEAMIADAATSEQVHAVLDMLLRCFIDESRRRQKAAASHNQQGGESSDLPAKQLEFAFFAEMYRINRATVMPPVEALKTGNALLRVLADMHVYQASNERVYEQQRGFFSDIARESVDYLNHAGRCSVDDRRAIDRSIDRSTHTIAREDGGSVGAIRTIHRTRRARLCDGRAGHGCGAGTGIAGKRGHE
;
A
#
# COMPACT_ATOMS: atom_id res chain seq x y z
N MET A 1 22.05 58.42 -12.29
CA MET A 1 22.53 57.50 -13.34
C MET A 1 21.60 56.30 -13.34
N ALA A 2 21.10 55.95 -14.53
CA ALA A 2 19.89 55.18 -14.76
C ALA A 2 20.03 53.69 -14.43
N SER A 3 18.99 53.15 -13.80
CA SER A 3 18.75 51.73 -13.58
C SER A 3 18.11 51.13 -14.83
N SER A 4 18.84 50.26 -15.54
CA SER A 4 18.32 49.54 -16.70
C SER A 4 17.70 48.21 -16.26
N SER A 5 16.37 48.19 -16.17
CA SER A 5 15.54 47.01 -16.06
C SER A 5 15.36 46.36 -17.44
N SER A 6 16.04 45.23 -17.67
CA SER A 6 15.92 44.44 -18.91
C SER A 6 15.24 43.11 -18.58
N SER A 7 13.91 43.11 -18.55
CA SER A 7 13.07 41.90 -18.49
C SER A 7 12.27 41.81 -19.79
N MET A 8 12.86 41.20 -20.83
CA MET A 8 12.10 40.75 -21.99
C MET A 8 11.74 39.28 -21.77
N SER A 9 10.56 39.05 -21.21
CA SER A 9 9.86 37.78 -21.29
C SER A 9 9.60 37.49 -22.77
N SER A 10 10.36 36.59 -23.38
CA SER A 10 10.03 36.03 -24.69
C SER A 10 8.73 35.26 -24.56
N MET A 11 7.61 35.91 -24.89
CA MET A 11 6.31 35.25 -24.98
C MET A 11 6.40 34.24 -26.12
N SER A 12 6.55 32.96 -25.78
CA SER A 12 6.40 31.86 -26.72
C SER A 12 5.02 32.01 -27.37
N SER A 13 4.97 32.14 -28.70
CA SER A 13 3.71 32.23 -29.44
C SER A 13 2.75 31.12 -29.01
N PRO A 14 1.46 31.42 -28.81
CA PRO A 14 0.49 30.43 -28.36
C PRO A 14 0.44 29.24 -29.35
N PRO A 15 0.24 28.01 -28.85
CA PRO A 15 0.19 26.83 -29.71
C PRO A 15 -0.94 26.96 -30.74
N SER A 16 -0.58 26.78 -32.01
CA SER A 16 -1.54 26.79 -33.13
C SER A 16 -2.63 25.72 -32.94
N PRO A 17 -3.88 25.99 -33.38
CA PRO A 17 -4.96 25.03 -33.28
C PRO A 17 -4.65 23.76 -34.10
N PRO A 18 -5.05 22.57 -33.61
CA PRO A 18 -4.77 21.30 -34.28
C PRO A 18 -5.56 21.11 -35.58
N LEU A 19 -6.66 21.84 -35.76
CA LEU A 19 -7.49 21.81 -36.96
C LEU A 19 -7.77 23.23 -37.48
N PRO A 20 -7.89 23.41 -38.81
CA PRO A 20 -8.25 24.69 -39.38
C PRO A 20 -9.68 25.07 -38.99
N GLY A 21 -9.93 26.37 -38.81
CA GLY A 21 -11.29 26.90 -38.58
C GLY A 21 -11.79 26.87 -37.13
N LEU A 22 -10.97 26.49 -36.15
CA LEU A 22 -11.30 26.58 -34.71
C LEU A 22 -11.25 28.03 -34.18
N THR A 23 -11.94 28.94 -34.86
CA THR A 23 -11.92 30.39 -34.58
C THR A 23 -13.04 30.84 -33.63
N SER A 24 -14.03 29.99 -33.37
CA SER A 24 -15.16 30.29 -32.50
C SER A 24 -15.48 29.15 -31.54
N THR A 25 -16.10 29.48 -30.40
CA THR A 25 -16.64 28.51 -29.42
C THR A 25 -17.56 27.50 -30.10
N GLU A 26 -18.41 27.95 -31.03
CA GLU A 26 -19.33 27.08 -31.77
C GLU A 26 -18.59 26.09 -32.66
N ALA A 27 -17.52 26.52 -33.34
CA ALA A 27 -16.69 25.63 -34.15
C ALA A 27 -16.05 24.55 -33.27
N VAL A 28 -15.51 24.92 -32.11
CA VAL A 28 -14.91 23.97 -31.16
C VAL A 28 -15.94 22.96 -30.65
N VAL A 29 -17.11 23.42 -30.21
CA VAL A 29 -18.20 22.55 -29.72
C VAL A 29 -18.69 21.62 -30.83
N ARG A 30 -18.86 22.13 -32.05
CA ARG A 30 -19.26 21.33 -33.22
C ARG A 30 -18.22 20.26 -33.52
N THR A 31 -16.94 20.61 -33.53
CA THR A 31 -15.85 19.65 -33.76
C THR A 31 -15.84 18.54 -32.71
N LEU A 32 -15.93 18.88 -31.43
CA LEU A 32 -15.90 17.89 -30.34
C LEU A 32 -17.13 16.96 -30.33
N LYS A 33 -18.29 17.43 -30.80
CA LYS A 33 -19.53 16.64 -30.88
C LYS A 33 -19.70 15.89 -32.21
N SER A 34 -18.98 16.28 -33.24
CA SER A 34 -19.11 15.74 -34.60
C SER A 34 -18.56 14.31 -34.70
N SER A 35 -19.22 13.49 -35.52
CA SER A 35 -18.74 12.17 -35.93
C SER A 35 -17.86 12.21 -37.18
N HIS A 36 -17.73 13.37 -37.83
CA HIS A 36 -16.88 13.53 -39.02
C HIS A 36 -15.39 13.56 -38.70
N TYR A 37 -15.04 13.92 -37.46
CA TYR A 37 -13.66 13.91 -36.99
C TYR A 37 -13.38 12.59 -36.27
N SER A 38 -12.18 12.08 -36.48
CA SER A 38 -11.66 10.95 -35.72
C SER A 38 -11.63 11.29 -34.23
N TYR A 39 -11.53 10.25 -33.40
CA TYR A 39 -11.45 10.49 -31.97
C TYR A 39 -10.16 11.21 -31.57
N ASP A 40 -9.02 10.85 -32.16
CA ASP A 40 -7.73 11.48 -31.88
C ASP A 40 -7.75 12.97 -32.23
N GLU A 41 -8.37 13.36 -33.35
CA GLU A 41 -8.54 14.77 -33.71
C GLU A 41 -9.40 15.51 -32.68
N ARG A 42 -10.50 14.91 -32.22
CA ARG A 42 -11.33 15.51 -31.18
C ARG A 42 -10.61 15.62 -29.84
N LEU A 43 -9.82 14.61 -29.48
CA LEU A 43 -9.00 14.65 -28.29
C LEU A 43 -7.90 15.72 -28.36
N ALA A 44 -7.27 15.90 -29.52
CA ALA A 44 -6.30 16.96 -29.76
C ALA A 44 -6.93 18.35 -29.60
N VAL A 45 -8.17 18.53 -30.10
CA VAL A 45 -8.95 19.76 -29.90
C VAL A 45 -9.26 20.00 -28.43
N ALA A 46 -9.64 18.95 -27.69
CA ALA A 46 -9.90 19.05 -26.25
C ALA A 46 -8.64 19.41 -25.46
N ALA A 47 -7.49 18.79 -25.77
CA ALA A 47 -6.21 19.08 -25.16
C ALA A 47 -5.71 20.49 -25.46
N TRP A 48 -5.87 20.95 -26.70
CA TRP A 48 -5.59 22.34 -27.09
C TRP A 48 -6.50 23.32 -26.35
N LEU A 49 -7.81 23.06 -26.28
CA LEU A 49 -8.75 23.91 -25.55
C LEU A 49 -8.43 23.98 -24.05
N TRP A 50 -7.99 22.86 -23.46
CA TRP A 50 -7.61 22.78 -22.05
C TRP A 50 -6.39 23.64 -21.71
N SER A 51 -5.35 23.54 -22.54
CA SER A 51 -4.04 24.14 -22.30
C SER A 51 -3.90 25.58 -22.81
N ASN A 52 -4.72 25.99 -23.79
CA ASN A 52 -4.56 27.28 -24.44
C ASN A 52 -5.33 28.40 -23.70
N GLU A 53 -4.59 29.22 -22.96
CA GLU A 53 -5.17 30.33 -22.22
C GLU A 53 -5.72 31.46 -23.10
N ALA A 54 -5.20 31.59 -24.32
CA ALA A 54 -5.58 32.65 -25.25
C ALA A 54 -6.99 32.43 -25.86
N VAL A 55 -7.54 31.22 -25.75
CA VAL A 55 -8.89 30.92 -26.24
C VAL A 55 -9.92 31.39 -25.20
N VAL A 56 -10.71 32.40 -25.58
CA VAL A 56 -11.83 32.89 -24.76
C VAL A 56 -12.98 31.89 -24.87
N PHE A 57 -13.02 30.93 -23.95
CA PHE A 57 -14.07 29.93 -23.84
C PHE A 57 -14.60 29.90 -22.40
N PRO A 58 -15.84 30.38 -22.15
CA PRO A 58 -16.43 30.37 -20.82
C PRO A 58 -16.47 28.95 -20.25
N GLN A 59 -16.01 28.76 -19.01
CA GLN A 59 -16.04 27.46 -18.34
C GLN A 59 -15.32 26.34 -19.11
N ARG A 60 -14.22 26.66 -19.81
CA ARG A 60 -13.50 25.70 -20.68
C ARG A 60 -13.19 24.36 -20.01
N GLN A 61 -12.72 24.38 -18.77
CA GLN A 61 -12.33 23.16 -18.06
C GLN A 61 -13.56 22.30 -17.74
N GLU A 62 -14.63 22.90 -17.23
CA GLU A 62 -15.89 22.21 -16.94
C GLU A 62 -16.47 21.60 -18.21
N PHE A 63 -16.50 22.36 -19.31
CA PHE A 63 -16.99 21.88 -20.60
C PHE A 63 -16.18 20.69 -21.14
N VAL A 64 -14.85 20.74 -21.06
CA VAL A 64 -14.00 19.65 -21.53
C VAL A 64 -14.15 18.41 -20.66
N LEU A 65 -14.24 18.56 -19.33
CA LEU A 65 -14.52 17.45 -18.42
C LEU A 65 -15.91 16.84 -18.70
N ASP A 66 -16.94 17.66 -18.88
CA ASP A 66 -18.28 17.19 -19.24
C ASP A 66 -18.29 16.43 -20.57
N TRP A 67 -17.49 16.88 -21.53
CA TRP A 67 -17.29 16.16 -22.79
C TRP A 67 -16.61 14.81 -22.56
N CYS A 68 -15.56 14.74 -21.77
CA CYS A 68 -14.90 13.48 -21.41
C CYS A 68 -15.86 12.52 -20.71
N ILE A 69 -16.61 13.01 -19.71
CA ILE A 69 -17.61 12.25 -18.95
C ILE A 69 -18.69 11.72 -19.89
N SER A 70 -19.24 12.58 -20.74
CA SER A 70 -20.28 12.21 -21.70
C SER A 70 -19.79 11.15 -22.68
N ASN A 71 -18.55 11.26 -23.15
CA ASN A 71 -17.95 10.24 -24.00
C ASN A 71 -17.83 8.93 -23.24
N MET A 72 -17.27 8.92 -22.03
CA MET A 72 -17.14 7.71 -21.21
C MET A 72 -18.49 7.05 -20.88
N LEU A 73 -19.48 7.83 -20.46
CA LEU A 73 -20.82 7.34 -20.11
C LEU A 73 -21.54 6.68 -21.28
N ARG A 74 -21.36 7.18 -22.50
CA ARG A 74 -21.93 6.59 -23.71
C ARG A 74 -21.45 5.15 -23.96
N PHE A 75 -20.27 4.80 -23.47
CA PHE A 75 -19.71 3.46 -23.60
C PHE A 75 -19.91 2.62 -22.33
N ALA A 76 -19.75 3.21 -21.14
CA ALA A 76 -19.92 2.51 -19.87
C ALA A 76 -21.31 1.87 -19.72
N THR A 77 -22.35 2.52 -20.25
CA THR A 77 -23.75 2.06 -20.15
C THR A 77 -24.13 0.96 -21.15
N LYS A 78 -23.33 0.73 -22.21
CA LYS A 78 -23.62 -0.33 -23.18
C LYS A 78 -23.01 -1.65 -22.74
N ARG A 79 -23.84 -2.56 -22.24
CA ARG A 79 -23.46 -3.94 -21.90
C ARG A 79 -23.02 -4.67 -23.19
N GLY A 80 -21.79 -5.19 -23.22
CA GLY A 80 -21.25 -5.91 -24.38
C GLY A 80 -20.73 -5.03 -25.54
N ALA A 81 -20.69 -3.70 -25.38
CA ALA A 81 -19.95 -2.88 -26.33
C ALA A 81 -18.45 -3.12 -26.15
N SER A 82 -17.77 -3.45 -27.23
CA SER A 82 -16.31 -3.56 -27.22
C SER A 82 -15.69 -2.21 -26.85
N VAL A 83 -14.73 -2.22 -25.93
CA VAL A 83 -13.90 -1.06 -25.61
C VAL A 83 -12.96 -0.66 -26.76
N LEU A 84 -12.75 -1.54 -27.75
CA LEU A 84 -11.95 -1.23 -28.94
C LEU A 84 -12.56 -0.07 -29.74
N GLY A 85 -11.76 0.98 -29.96
CA GLY A 85 -12.19 2.20 -30.64
C GLY A 85 -13.02 3.16 -29.77
N THR A 86 -13.14 2.89 -28.46
CA THR A 86 -13.77 3.79 -27.50
C THR A 86 -12.72 4.65 -26.79
N PRO A 87 -13.09 5.83 -26.24
CA PRO A 87 -12.25 6.63 -25.33
C PRO A 87 -11.54 5.79 -24.27
N ALA A 88 -12.27 4.81 -23.73
CA ALA A 88 -11.80 4.00 -22.62
C ALA A 88 -10.63 3.10 -23.05
N GLY A 89 -10.61 2.66 -24.31
CA GLY A 89 -9.53 1.85 -24.87
C GLY A 89 -8.32 2.65 -25.38
N GLN A 90 -8.36 3.98 -25.31
CA GLN A 90 -7.31 4.81 -25.88
C GLN A 90 -6.39 5.41 -24.82
N LEU A 91 -5.11 5.07 -24.90
CA LEU A 91 -4.07 5.55 -23.98
C LEU A 91 -4.01 7.08 -23.91
N ASN A 92 -4.04 7.75 -25.07
CA ASN A 92 -3.96 9.21 -25.16
C ASN A 92 -5.09 9.91 -24.38
N PHE A 93 -6.29 9.31 -24.36
CA PHE A 93 -7.44 9.88 -23.65
C PHE A 93 -7.20 9.93 -22.14
N TRP A 94 -6.64 8.86 -21.60
CA TRP A 94 -6.32 8.76 -20.19
C TRP A 94 -5.15 9.64 -19.79
N GLN A 95 -4.10 9.71 -20.61
CA GLN A 95 -3.00 10.64 -20.38
C GLN A 95 -3.50 12.09 -20.34
N PHE A 96 -4.41 12.45 -21.25
CA PHE A 96 -5.07 13.74 -21.23
C PHE A 96 -5.88 13.97 -19.95
N LEU A 97 -6.71 13.00 -19.54
CA LEU A 97 -7.49 13.11 -18.30
C LEU A 97 -6.63 13.26 -17.05
N LEU A 98 -5.54 12.49 -16.93
CA LEU A 98 -4.62 12.59 -15.79
C LEU A 98 -3.96 13.96 -15.75
N MET A 99 -3.47 14.47 -16.88
CA MET A 99 -2.93 15.82 -17.00
C MET A 99 -3.98 16.90 -16.65
N ALA A 100 -5.22 16.72 -17.08
CA ALA A 100 -6.32 17.61 -16.73
C ALA A 100 -6.56 17.62 -15.21
N PHE A 101 -6.55 16.47 -14.55
CA PHE A 101 -6.70 16.40 -13.10
C PHE A 101 -5.48 16.88 -12.31
N ASP A 102 -4.26 16.82 -12.86
CA ASP A 102 -3.06 17.38 -12.22
C ASP A 102 -3.01 18.91 -12.30
N SER A 103 -3.56 19.47 -13.39
CA SER A 103 -3.57 20.92 -13.61
C SER A 103 -4.70 21.64 -12.86
N THR A 104 -5.69 20.91 -12.33
CA THR A 104 -6.72 21.49 -11.47
C THR A 104 -6.14 21.68 -10.07
N PRO A 105 -5.98 22.93 -9.57
CA PRO A 105 -5.45 23.15 -8.22
C PRO A 105 -6.37 22.47 -7.22
N THR A 106 -5.87 21.43 -6.56
CA THR A 106 -6.54 20.79 -5.43
C THR A 106 -6.78 21.89 -4.41
N ALA A 107 -8.04 22.11 -4.03
CA ALA A 107 -8.45 23.17 -3.12
C ALA A 107 -8.01 22.86 -1.68
N GLY A 108 -6.70 22.71 -1.46
CA GLY A 108 -6.05 22.72 -0.15
C GLY A 108 -5.62 24.14 0.15
N LEU A 109 -6.55 25.01 0.56
CA LEU A 109 -6.22 26.29 1.16
C LEU A 109 -7.00 26.48 2.47
N PRO A 110 -6.34 27.04 3.50
CA PRO A 110 -6.88 27.16 4.85
C PRO A 110 -8.13 28.03 4.87
N HIS A 111 -9.06 27.62 5.74
CA HIS A 111 -10.45 28.07 5.89
C HIS A 111 -10.67 29.60 6.08
N GLN A 112 -9.61 30.42 6.10
CA GLN A 112 -9.67 31.83 6.51
C GLN A 112 -9.49 32.88 5.40
N GLN A 113 -9.06 32.52 4.19
CA GLN A 113 -8.96 33.48 3.06
C GLN A 113 -9.99 33.27 1.94
N GLN A 114 -10.89 32.31 2.08
CA GLN A 114 -11.83 31.95 1.02
C GLN A 114 -12.98 32.95 0.81
N GLN A 115 -13.29 33.83 1.77
CA GLN A 115 -14.46 34.72 1.64
C GLN A 115 -14.27 35.92 0.70
N GLN A 116 -13.05 36.28 0.27
CA GLN A 116 -12.85 37.41 -0.65
C GLN A 116 -12.24 37.05 -2.03
N GLN A 117 -11.67 35.86 -2.21
CA GLN A 117 -11.20 35.39 -3.53
C GLN A 117 -12.12 34.37 -4.22
N GLN A 118 -13.27 34.03 -3.62
CA GLN A 118 -14.23 33.08 -4.18
C GLN A 118 -15.00 33.55 -5.42
N GLN A 119 -14.87 34.81 -5.86
CA GLN A 119 -15.59 35.25 -7.06
C GLN A 119 -14.95 34.81 -8.39
N HIS A 120 -13.67 34.39 -8.44
CA HIS A 120 -13.00 34.06 -9.71
C HIS A 120 -12.16 32.78 -9.74
N ARG A 121 -12.19 31.92 -8.72
CA ARG A 121 -11.51 30.62 -8.77
C ARG A 121 -12.50 29.46 -8.80
N VAL A 122 -12.55 28.79 -9.95
CA VAL A 122 -13.37 27.60 -10.21
C VAL A 122 -12.76 26.43 -9.43
N ALA A 123 -13.32 26.13 -8.26
CA ALA A 123 -13.18 24.79 -7.69
C ALA A 123 -13.96 23.83 -8.60
N LEU A 124 -13.45 22.60 -8.81
CA LEU A 124 -14.27 21.57 -9.46
C LEU A 124 -15.62 21.52 -8.74
N PRO A 125 -16.76 21.58 -9.45
CA PRO A 125 -18.06 21.44 -8.82
C PRO A 125 -18.04 20.15 -8.00
N ALA A 126 -18.43 20.22 -6.72
CA ALA A 126 -18.56 19.03 -5.87
C ALA A 126 -19.48 17.94 -6.48
N ASN A 127 -20.20 18.28 -7.54
CA ASN A 127 -21.16 17.44 -8.26
C ASN A 127 -20.65 16.93 -9.62
N THR A 128 -19.41 17.21 -10.05
CA THR A 128 -18.92 16.63 -11.31
C THR A 128 -18.80 15.12 -11.14
N PRO A 129 -19.51 14.30 -11.92
CA PRO A 129 -19.51 12.85 -11.74
C PRO A 129 -18.21 12.27 -12.31
N LEU A 130 -17.14 12.38 -11.53
CA LEU A 130 -15.84 11.78 -11.83
C LEU A 130 -15.88 10.26 -11.72
N LEU A 131 -16.81 9.73 -10.93
CA LEU A 131 -17.00 8.30 -10.72
C LEU A 131 -17.18 7.53 -12.05
N PRO A 132 -18.09 7.93 -12.97
CA PRO A 132 -18.16 7.36 -14.31
C PRO A 132 -16.84 7.31 -15.09
N LEU A 133 -15.99 8.34 -14.97
CA LEU A 133 -14.68 8.35 -15.63
C LEU A 133 -13.81 7.25 -15.06
N PHE A 134 -13.67 7.20 -13.74
CA PHE A 134 -12.84 6.21 -13.08
C PHE A 134 -13.36 4.78 -13.29
N VAL A 135 -14.68 4.57 -13.17
CA VAL A 135 -15.31 3.27 -13.45
C VAL A 135 -15.05 2.83 -14.88
N GLY A 136 -15.20 3.75 -15.83
CA GLY A 136 -14.91 3.46 -17.24
C GLY A 136 -13.43 3.19 -17.50
N ALA A 137 -12.51 3.84 -16.77
CA ALA A 137 -11.07 3.58 -16.82
C ALA A 137 -10.73 2.17 -16.41
N LEU A 138 -11.24 1.78 -15.25
CA LEU A 138 -10.94 0.49 -14.65
C LEU A 138 -11.60 -0.63 -15.45
N ARG A 139 -12.80 -0.41 -15.99
CA ARG A 139 -13.42 -1.36 -16.91
C ARG A 139 -12.62 -1.52 -18.20
N ALA A 140 -12.16 -0.43 -18.81
CA ALA A 140 -11.31 -0.53 -19.99
C ALA A 140 -10.01 -1.27 -19.71
N ALA A 141 -9.35 -0.96 -18.59
CA ALA A 141 -8.17 -1.68 -18.16
C ALA A 141 -8.46 -3.17 -17.99
N THR A 142 -9.61 -3.51 -17.39
CA THR A 142 -10.07 -4.89 -17.21
C THR A 142 -10.24 -5.61 -18.54
N GLU A 143 -10.97 -5.01 -19.49
CA GLU A 143 -11.22 -5.61 -20.80
C GLU A 143 -9.94 -5.74 -21.64
N GLN A 144 -9.01 -4.78 -21.55
CA GLN A 144 -7.72 -4.87 -22.24
C GLN A 144 -6.80 -5.94 -21.63
N LEU A 145 -6.80 -6.08 -20.31
CA LEU A 145 -6.07 -7.15 -19.62
C LEU A 145 -6.62 -8.53 -19.97
N ASP A 146 -7.94 -8.69 -20.01
CA ASP A 146 -8.60 -9.92 -20.42
C ASP A 146 -8.21 -10.30 -21.86
N GLN A 147 -8.28 -9.35 -22.79
CA GLN A 147 -7.85 -9.57 -24.18
C GLN A 147 -6.37 -9.92 -24.28
N ALA A 148 -5.51 -9.21 -23.56
CA ALA A 148 -4.09 -9.44 -23.63
C ALA A 148 -3.64 -10.76 -22.96
N SER A 149 -4.40 -11.27 -21.99
CA SER A 149 -4.19 -12.62 -21.45
C SER A 149 -4.32 -13.71 -22.52
N THR A 150 -5.05 -13.43 -23.61
CA THR A 150 -5.26 -14.34 -24.75
C THR A 150 -4.32 -14.08 -25.93
N CYS A 151 -3.59 -12.95 -25.95
CA CYS A 151 -2.71 -12.57 -27.06
C CYS A 151 -1.22 -12.69 -26.69
N ALA A 152 -0.46 -13.43 -27.49
CA ALA A 152 0.96 -13.69 -27.25
C ALA A 152 1.82 -12.41 -27.28
N GLU A 153 2.55 -12.16 -26.19
CA GLU A 153 3.73 -11.29 -25.91
C GLU A 153 3.84 -9.86 -26.49
N LYS A 154 3.15 -9.51 -27.57
CA LYS A 154 3.42 -8.28 -28.33
C LYS A 154 2.82 -6.99 -27.75
N ASP A 155 2.12 -7.04 -26.62
CA ASP A 155 1.42 -5.86 -26.09
C ASP A 155 1.74 -5.47 -24.63
N VAL A 156 2.89 -5.92 -24.11
CA VAL A 156 3.34 -5.61 -22.73
C VAL A 156 3.44 -4.11 -22.46
N GLN A 157 3.87 -3.30 -23.44
CA GLN A 157 4.02 -1.85 -23.27
C GLN A 157 2.69 -1.11 -23.20
N SER A 158 1.70 -1.51 -24.02
CA SER A 158 0.34 -0.96 -23.95
C SER A 158 -0.29 -1.30 -22.60
N MET A 159 -0.16 -2.56 -22.16
CA MET A 159 -0.65 -3.00 -20.86
C MET A 159 -0.03 -2.23 -19.69
N ASN A 160 1.29 -2.02 -19.70
CA ASN A 160 1.95 -1.22 -18.67
C ASN A 160 1.40 0.20 -18.59
N SER A 161 1.11 0.81 -19.73
CA SER A 161 0.58 2.17 -19.80
C SER A 161 -0.85 2.23 -19.24
N VAL A 162 -1.66 1.22 -19.54
CA VAL A 162 -3.04 1.07 -19.04
C VAL A 162 -3.06 0.82 -17.53
N LEU A 163 -2.11 0.03 -17.03
CA LEU A 163 -1.92 -0.22 -15.60
C LEU A 163 -1.44 1.02 -14.86
N ASP A 164 -0.55 1.82 -15.44
CA ASP A 164 -0.13 3.11 -14.88
C ASP A 164 -1.33 4.05 -14.71
N ILE A 165 -2.22 4.06 -15.71
CA ILE A 165 -3.46 4.83 -15.66
C ILE A 165 -4.40 4.31 -14.59
N ALA A 166 -4.65 3.00 -14.57
CA ALA A 166 -5.51 2.37 -13.58
C ALA A 166 -5.00 2.62 -12.15
N ALA A 167 -3.70 2.46 -11.92
CA ALA A 167 -3.04 2.73 -10.65
C ALA A 167 -3.17 4.20 -10.24
N THR A 168 -2.98 5.14 -11.17
CA THR A 168 -3.14 6.58 -10.90
C THR A 168 -4.59 6.94 -10.58
N CYS A 169 -5.54 6.39 -11.34
CA CYS A 169 -6.98 6.54 -11.10
C CYS A 169 -7.39 5.98 -9.72
N LEU A 170 -6.91 4.79 -9.36
CA LEU A 170 -7.13 4.18 -8.04
C LEU A 170 -6.52 5.02 -6.93
N LYS A 171 -5.26 5.44 -7.07
CA LYS A 171 -4.58 6.30 -6.10
C LYS A 171 -5.41 7.56 -5.83
N ARG A 172 -5.87 8.24 -6.89
CA ARG A 172 -6.71 9.44 -6.75
C ARG A 172 -8.08 9.17 -6.12
N LEU A 173 -8.76 8.10 -6.55
CA LEU A 173 -10.05 7.72 -5.98
C LEU A 173 -9.95 7.49 -4.48
N VAL A 174 -8.91 6.76 -4.06
CA VAL A 174 -8.60 6.48 -2.67
C VAL A 174 -8.26 7.77 -1.92
N THR A 175 -7.27 8.54 -2.39
CA THR A 175 -6.74 9.69 -1.64
C THR A 175 -7.69 10.88 -1.57
N HIS A 176 -8.58 11.05 -2.56
CA HIS A 176 -9.45 12.23 -2.65
C HIS A 176 -10.93 11.93 -2.46
N TYR A 177 -11.37 10.69 -2.70
CA TYR A 177 -12.81 10.37 -2.76
C TYR A 177 -13.22 9.10 -2.01
N GLY A 178 -12.33 8.51 -1.19
CA GLY A 178 -12.54 7.22 -0.53
C GLY A 178 -13.89 7.10 0.20
N GLU A 179 -14.25 8.11 1.00
CA GLU A 179 -15.51 8.09 1.77
C GLU A 179 -16.77 8.17 0.90
N GLN A 180 -16.75 8.94 -0.19
CA GLN A 180 -17.92 9.17 -1.03
C GLN A 180 -18.20 8.00 -1.97
N PHE A 181 -17.16 7.26 -2.37
CA PHE A 181 -17.27 6.19 -3.36
C PHE A 181 -16.89 4.81 -2.82
N GLN A 182 -16.87 4.60 -1.51
CA GLN A 182 -16.51 3.33 -0.89
C GLN A 182 -17.18 2.13 -1.58
N LEU A 183 -18.51 2.12 -1.70
CA LEU A 183 -19.25 1.01 -2.34
C LEU A 183 -18.79 0.74 -3.79
N THR A 184 -18.52 1.81 -4.54
CA THR A 184 -18.04 1.68 -5.91
C THR A 184 -16.59 1.22 -5.95
N LEU A 185 -15.75 1.69 -5.02
CA LEU A 185 -14.40 1.17 -4.81
C LEU A 185 -14.42 -0.33 -4.49
N GLU A 186 -15.41 -0.85 -3.75
CA GLU A 186 -15.53 -2.30 -3.51
C GLU A 186 -15.84 -3.09 -4.79
N HIS A 187 -16.80 -2.60 -5.59
CA HIS A 187 -17.16 -3.24 -6.86
C HIS A 187 -16.03 -3.13 -7.89
N LEU A 188 -15.34 -1.99 -7.90
CA LEU A 188 -14.18 -1.76 -8.75
C LEU A 188 -13.00 -2.59 -8.28
N ALA A 189 -12.78 -2.73 -6.98
CA ALA A 189 -11.80 -3.64 -6.42
C ALA A 189 -12.01 -5.02 -7.01
N ASP A 190 -13.22 -5.56 -7.02
CA ASP A 190 -13.47 -6.90 -7.59
C ASP A 190 -13.14 -7.02 -9.08
N ALA A 191 -13.52 -6.02 -9.89
CA ALA A 191 -13.20 -6.01 -11.32
C ALA A 191 -11.69 -5.85 -11.58
N VAL A 192 -11.08 -4.92 -10.85
CA VAL A 192 -9.65 -4.62 -10.87
C VAL A 192 -8.86 -5.82 -10.36
N VAL A 193 -9.32 -6.53 -9.34
CA VAL A 193 -8.73 -7.75 -8.79
C VAL A 193 -8.81 -8.91 -9.77
N LEU A 194 -9.91 -9.06 -10.49
CA LEU A 194 -10.03 -10.10 -11.52
C LEU A 194 -9.09 -9.82 -12.70
N ALA A 195 -9.02 -8.56 -13.14
CA ALA A 195 -8.14 -8.15 -14.22
C ALA A 195 -6.65 -8.14 -13.85
N LEU A 196 -6.36 -7.65 -12.65
CA LEU A 196 -5.01 -7.59 -12.12
C LEU A 196 -4.59 -8.90 -11.49
N GLY A 197 -5.46 -9.82 -11.10
CA GLY A 197 -5.08 -11.11 -10.51
C GLY A 197 -4.22 -11.95 -11.46
N VAL A 198 -4.39 -11.72 -12.77
CA VAL A 198 -3.58 -12.31 -13.84
C VAL A 198 -2.28 -11.51 -14.11
N TYR A 199 -2.24 -10.22 -13.74
CA TYR A 199 -1.20 -9.27 -14.16
C TYR A 199 -0.41 -8.58 -13.02
N THR A 200 -0.83 -8.74 -11.77
CA THR A 200 -0.29 -8.11 -10.55
C THR A 200 1.14 -8.53 -10.26
N LEU A 201 1.58 -9.64 -10.84
CA LEU A 201 2.97 -10.08 -10.84
C LEU A 201 3.87 -9.31 -11.78
N MET A 202 3.31 -8.76 -12.85
CA MET A 202 4.06 -8.19 -13.96
C MET A 202 4.29 -6.69 -13.82
N THR A 203 3.78 -6.04 -12.75
CA THR A 203 4.03 -4.61 -12.58
C THR A 203 4.68 -4.28 -11.24
N ASP A 204 5.94 -3.85 -11.33
CA ASP A 204 6.73 -3.17 -10.30
C ASP A 204 6.04 -1.92 -9.70
N LYS A 205 4.89 -1.51 -10.22
CA LYS A 205 4.31 -0.18 -9.98
C LYS A 205 3.04 -0.19 -9.15
N LEU A 206 2.17 -1.20 -9.30
CA LEU A 206 0.88 -1.19 -8.62
C LEU A 206 1.01 -1.44 -7.12
N LEU A 207 1.78 -2.46 -6.72
CA LEU A 207 1.98 -2.75 -5.29
C LEU A 207 2.52 -1.51 -4.57
N PRO A 208 3.61 -0.84 -5.03
CA PRO A 208 4.04 0.42 -4.43
C PRO A 208 2.95 1.49 -4.37
N ALA A 209 2.18 1.69 -5.44
CA ALA A 209 1.13 2.72 -5.45
C ALA A 209 0.02 2.45 -4.42
N LEU A 210 -0.37 1.18 -4.23
CA LEU A 210 -1.37 0.81 -3.23
C LEU A 210 -0.82 0.92 -1.79
N LEU A 211 0.44 0.51 -1.57
CA LEU A 211 1.08 0.67 -0.26
C LEU A 211 1.28 2.15 0.09
N GLU A 212 1.68 2.97 -0.87
CA GLU A 212 1.81 4.43 -0.72
C GLU A 212 0.45 5.06 -0.42
N ALA A 213 -0.60 4.72 -1.17
CA ALA A 213 -1.96 5.22 -0.91
C ALA A 213 -2.43 4.84 0.50
N ARG A 214 -2.13 3.62 0.95
CA ARG A 214 -2.43 3.18 2.31
C ARG A 214 -1.66 3.97 3.37
N TYR A 215 -0.37 4.16 3.16
CA TYR A 215 0.51 4.93 4.05
C TYR A 215 0.07 6.40 4.16
N LEU A 216 -0.32 7.02 3.05
CA LEU A 216 -0.88 8.38 3.03
C LEU A 216 -2.22 8.45 3.79
N SER A 217 -3.02 7.39 3.73
CA SER A 217 -4.30 7.32 4.44
C SER A 217 -4.11 7.19 5.97
N THR A 218 -3.12 6.40 6.43
CA THR A 218 -2.82 6.28 7.88
C THR A 218 -2.14 7.51 8.45
N SER A 219 -1.18 8.09 7.72
CA SER A 219 -0.38 9.23 8.20
C SER A 219 -1.22 10.50 8.39
N ASN A 220 -2.28 10.67 7.61
CA ASN A 220 -3.20 11.80 7.74
C ASN A 220 -4.21 11.67 8.90
N GLY A 221 -4.10 10.62 9.74
CA GLY A 221 -5.01 10.40 10.86
C GLY A 221 -6.44 10.05 10.44
N GLY A 222 -6.63 9.68 9.16
CA GLY A 222 -7.91 9.19 8.65
C GLY A 222 -8.28 7.87 9.31
N THR A 223 -9.58 7.64 9.51
CA THR A 223 -10.09 6.30 9.84
C THR A 223 -9.60 5.29 8.81
N SER A 224 -9.26 4.08 9.27
CA SER A 224 -8.78 2.99 8.41
C SER A 224 -9.56 2.94 7.09
N ASP A 225 -8.87 3.18 5.98
CA ASP A 225 -9.51 3.17 4.66
C ASP A 225 -9.84 1.73 4.29
N ALA A 226 -11.02 1.29 4.73
CA ALA A 226 -11.55 -0.05 4.51
C ALA A 226 -11.59 -0.40 3.02
N SER A 227 -11.67 0.59 2.12
CA SER A 227 -11.61 0.37 0.67
C SER A 227 -10.23 -0.06 0.22
N VAL A 228 -9.15 0.57 0.71
CA VAL A 228 -7.78 0.18 0.36
C VAL A 228 -7.45 -1.20 0.91
N ASP A 229 -7.84 -1.45 2.16
CA ASP A 229 -7.64 -2.76 2.78
C ASP A 229 -8.40 -3.85 2.01
N LEU A 230 -9.63 -3.56 1.54
CA LEU A 230 -10.40 -4.48 0.71
C LEU A 230 -9.73 -4.73 -0.65
N VAL A 231 -9.26 -3.68 -1.34
CA VAL A 231 -8.55 -3.80 -2.62
C VAL A 231 -7.32 -4.68 -2.43
N LEU A 232 -6.45 -4.35 -1.47
CA LEU A 232 -5.24 -5.11 -1.18
C LEU A 232 -5.54 -6.55 -0.81
N ARG A 233 -6.54 -6.78 0.05
CA ARG A 233 -6.96 -8.13 0.45
C ARG A 233 -7.35 -8.96 -0.75
N ARG A 234 -8.25 -8.44 -1.59
CA ARG A 234 -8.78 -9.19 -2.73
C ARG A 234 -7.74 -9.33 -3.85
N SER A 235 -6.91 -8.31 -4.07
CA SER A 235 -5.95 -8.30 -5.18
C SER A 235 -4.75 -9.16 -4.88
N LEU A 236 -4.24 -9.07 -3.65
CA LEU A 236 -3.02 -9.77 -3.28
C LEU A 236 -3.26 -11.19 -2.82
N PHE A 237 -4.44 -11.49 -2.28
CA PHE A 237 -4.75 -12.77 -1.67
C PHE A 237 -5.97 -13.44 -2.30
N HIS A 238 -6.10 -13.32 -3.62
CA HIS A 238 -7.17 -13.97 -4.38
C HIS A 238 -7.22 -15.48 -4.11
N VAL A 239 -8.43 -16.03 -4.16
CA VAL A 239 -8.72 -17.44 -3.80
C VAL A 239 -7.88 -18.45 -4.59
N ASP A 240 -7.60 -18.15 -5.85
CA ASP A 240 -6.81 -19.02 -6.74
C ASP A 240 -5.34 -19.08 -6.29
N HIS A 241 -4.78 -17.93 -5.87
CA HIS A 241 -3.38 -17.80 -5.45
C HIS A 241 -3.13 -18.32 -4.03
N LEU A 242 -4.17 -18.37 -3.17
CA LEU A 242 -4.05 -18.89 -1.81
C LEU A 242 -3.59 -20.37 -1.79
N ALA A 243 -3.84 -21.14 -2.86
CA ALA A 243 -3.43 -22.55 -2.91
C ALA A 243 -1.91 -22.67 -2.96
N ASP A 244 -1.25 -21.88 -3.82
CA ASP A 244 0.20 -22.04 -4.02
C ASP A 244 1.02 -21.47 -2.87
N PHE A 245 0.47 -20.59 -2.03
CA PHE A 245 1.11 -20.21 -0.76
C PHE A 245 1.41 -21.43 0.10
N THR A 246 0.53 -22.44 0.10
CA THR A 246 0.75 -23.69 0.85
C THR A 246 1.97 -24.45 0.33
N THR A 247 2.10 -24.55 -0.99
CA THR A 247 3.22 -25.23 -1.66
C THR A 247 4.55 -24.51 -1.41
N ILE A 248 4.55 -23.18 -1.53
CA ILE A 248 5.77 -22.37 -1.45
C ILE A 248 6.24 -22.22 0.00
N LEU A 249 5.34 -21.96 0.93
CA LEU A 249 5.69 -21.84 2.34
C LEU A 249 6.03 -23.21 2.95
N GLY A 250 5.35 -24.28 2.51
CA GLY A 250 5.67 -25.65 2.92
C GLY A 250 7.04 -26.13 2.43
N SER A 251 7.40 -25.84 1.17
CA SER A 251 8.70 -26.22 0.61
C SER A 251 9.88 -25.52 1.29
N LYS A 252 9.75 -24.23 1.66
CA LYS A 252 10.80 -23.51 2.42
C LYS A 252 11.09 -24.16 3.77
N GLN A 253 10.05 -24.61 4.47
CA GLN A 253 10.21 -25.28 5.77
C GLN A 253 10.89 -26.65 5.65
N GLN A 254 10.66 -27.38 4.56
CA GLN A 254 11.32 -28.66 4.30
C GLN A 254 12.77 -28.48 3.80
N GLY A 255 13.02 -27.46 2.98
CA GLY A 255 14.32 -27.18 2.36
C GLY A 255 15.44 -26.91 3.37
N GLN A 256 15.14 -26.29 4.52
CA GLN A 256 16.13 -26.10 5.59
C GLN A 256 16.69 -27.41 6.15
N LYS A 257 15.95 -28.52 6.04
CA LYS A 257 16.42 -29.85 6.48
C LYS A 257 17.24 -30.55 5.40
N ALA A 258 17.01 -30.24 4.13
CA ALA A 258 17.70 -30.83 2.98
C ALA A 258 19.02 -30.13 2.62
N ALA A 259 19.22 -28.86 3.00
CA ALA A 259 20.48 -28.14 2.76
C ALA A 259 21.70 -28.78 3.47
N ALA A 260 21.48 -29.70 4.42
CA ALA A 260 22.53 -30.50 5.04
C ALA A 260 22.91 -31.77 4.24
N GLY A 261 22.13 -32.16 3.23
CA GLY A 261 22.38 -33.33 2.38
C GLY A 261 22.34 -32.94 0.90
N GLY A 262 23.51 -32.71 0.30
CA GLY A 262 23.71 -32.08 -1.01
C GLY A 262 23.08 -32.75 -2.23
N SER A 263 21.75 -32.75 -2.31
CA SER A 263 21.00 -33.20 -3.48
C SER A 263 20.84 -32.05 -4.47
N ARG A 264 21.64 -32.07 -5.54
CA ARG A 264 21.52 -31.21 -6.72
C ARG A 264 20.34 -31.68 -7.58
N GLY A 265 19.12 -31.31 -7.18
CA GLY A 265 17.89 -31.68 -7.86
C GLY A 265 17.37 -30.57 -8.78
N ASN A 266 17.66 -30.70 -10.08
CA ASN A 266 16.89 -30.23 -11.24
C ASN A 266 16.12 -28.89 -11.10
N ASP A 267 16.72 -27.80 -11.63
CA ASP A 267 16.18 -26.43 -11.83
C ASP A 267 14.99 -26.36 -12.82
N SER A 268 14.19 -27.43 -12.90
CA SER A 268 13.08 -27.54 -13.85
C SER A 268 11.87 -26.76 -13.36
N ARG A 269 11.77 -25.53 -13.88
CA ARG A 269 10.66 -24.56 -13.79
C ARG A 269 10.67 -23.69 -12.54
N ASP A 270 11.64 -22.79 -12.51
CA ASP A 270 11.50 -21.44 -11.97
C ASP A 270 10.40 -20.64 -12.73
N MET A 271 9.17 -21.16 -12.78
CA MET A 271 8.04 -20.24 -12.86
C MET A 271 8.07 -19.50 -11.53
N THR A 272 8.46 -18.23 -11.56
CA THR A 272 8.33 -17.29 -10.44
C THR A 272 6.87 -17.24 -10.06
N SER A 273 6.49 -18.13 -9.15
CA SER A 273 5.13 -18.22 -8.64
C SER A 273 4.73 -16.87 -8.04
N TYR A 274 3.44 -16.58 -8.10
CA TYR A 274 2.86 -15.32 -7.66
C TYR A 274 3.43 -14.83 -6.32
N GLN A 275 3.44 -15.76 -5.37
CA GLN A 275 3.80 -15.56 -3.99
C GLN A 275 5.29 -15.29 -3.83
N ARG A 276 6.14 -15.91 -4.66
CA ARG A 276 7.59 -15.68 -4.63
C ARG A 276 7.89 -14.25 -5.07
N SER A 277 7.33 -13.81 -6.19
CA SER A 277 7.54 -12.44 -6.68
C SER A 277 7.00 -11.39 -5.70
N LEU A 278 5.85 -11.63 -5.07
CA LEU A 278 5.32 -10.76 -4.02
C LEU A 278 6.34 -10.56 -2.88
N PHE A 279 6.90 -11.65 -2.33
CA PHE A 279 7.90 -11.54 -1.27
C PHE A 279 9.19 -10.90 -1.75
N THR A 280 9.70 -11.27 -2.93
CA THR A 280 10.89 -10.63 -3.52
C THR A 280 10.69 -9.12 -3.71
N ARG A 281 9.49 -8.69 -4.12
CA ARG A 281 9.18 -7.28 -4.31
C ARG A 281 9.10 -6.54 -2.97
N LEU A 282 8.46 -7.12 -1.96
CA LEU A 282 8.42 -6.56 -0.62
C LEU A 282 9.84 -6.42 -0.03
N GLU A 283 10.71 -7.41 -0.24
CA GLU A 283 12.11 -7.33 0.16
C GLU A 283 12.85 -6.19 -0.56
N ALA A 284 12.67 -6.08 -1.88
CA ALA A 284 13.30 -5.02 -2.66
C ALA A 284 12.85 -3.62 -2.20
N MET A 285 11.55 -3.45 -1.91
CA MET A 285 11.01 -2.19 -1.39
C MET A 285 11.49 -1.89 0.04
N ILE A 286 11.64 -2.91 0.90
CA ILE A 286 12.20 -2.70 2.25
C ILE A 286 13.68 -2.34 2.20
N ALA A 287 14.43 -2.87 1.23
CA ALA A 287 15.83 -2.54 1.02
C ALA A 287 16.02 -1.11 0.49
N ASP A 288 15.03 -0.56 -0.21
CA ASP A 288 15.03 0.81 -0.70
C ASP A 288 14.59 1.79 0.40
N ALA A 289 15.48 2.71 0.78
CA ALA A 289 15.23 3.70 1.82
C ALA A 289 14.03 4.61 1.53
N ALA A 290 13.68 4.84 0.25
CA ALA A 290 12.55 5.69 -0.12
C ALA A 290 11.19 5.03 0.15
N THR A 291 11.12 3.70 0.09
CA THR A 291 9.88 2.93 0.22
C THR A 291 9.82 2.09 1.51
N SER A 292 10.94 1.93 2.21
CA SER A 292 11.03 1.10 3.43
C SER A 292 9.98 1.46 4.48
N GLU A 293 9.88 2.74 4.86
CA GLU A 293 8.92 3.20 5.86
C GLU A 293 7.47 2.88 5.47
N GLN A 294 7.15 3.06 4.19
CA GLN A 294 5.81 2.80 3.65
C GLN A 294 5.47 1.32 3.77
N VAL A 295 6.39 0.42 3.43
CA VAL A 295 6.17 -1.04 3.55
C VAL A 295 6.05 -1.46 5.02
N HIS A 296 6.90 -0.96 5.90
CA HIS A 296 6.84 -1.27 7.33
C HIS A 296 5.51 -0.86 7.96
N ALA A 297 4.98 0.29 7.57
CA ALA A 297 3.71 0.81 8.05
C ALA A 297 2.48 -0.03 7.63
N VAL A 298 2.64 -0.99 6.72
CA VAL A 298 1.53 -1.78 6.15
C VAL A 298 1.71 -3.30 6.31
N LEU A 299 2.85 -3.79 6.81
CA LEU A 299 3.12 -5.23 6.95
C LEU A 299 2.10 -5.95 7.85
N ASP A 300 1.71 -5.33 8.96
CA ASP A 300 0.72 -5.91 9.89
C ASP A 300 -0.68 -5.97 9.26
N MET A 301 -1.06 -4.95 8.49
CA MET A 301 -2.29 -4.95 7.70
C MET A 301 -2.24 -6.04 6.63
N LEU A 302 -1.14 -6.20 5.89
CA LEU A 302 -1.00 -7.27 4.89
C LEU A 302 -1.19 -8.66 5.51
N LEU A 303 -0.64 -8.89 6.72
CA LEU A 303 -0.86 -10.12 7.47
C LEU A 303 -2.34 -10.31 7.85
N ARG A 304 -3.02 -9.26 8.35
CA ARG A 304 -4.46 -9.32 8.65
C ARG A 304 -5.28 -9.67 7.41
N CYS A 305 -5.02 -8.99 6.29
CA CYS A 305 -5.68 -9.23 5.00
C CYS A 305 -5.50 -10.67 4.52
N PHE A 306 -4.27 -11.22 4.63
CA PHE A 306 -4.00 -12.61 4.29
C PHE A 306 -4.82 -13.59 5.15
N ILE A 307 -4.84 -13.38 6.48
CA ILE A 307 -5.56 -14.25 7.42
C ILE A 307 -7.07 -14.21 7.14
N ASP A 308 -7.64 -13.03 6.95
CA ASP A 308 -9.06 -12.85 6.67
C ASP A 308 -9.49 -13.58 5.39
N GLU A 309 -8.72 -13.42 4.31
CA GLU A 309 -9.08 -14.01 3.02
C GLU A 309 -8.83 -15.53 3.01
N SER A 310 -7.77 -15.99 3.67
CA SER A 310 -7.51 -17.42 3.92
C SER A 310 -8.69 -18.09 4.65
N ARG A 311 -9.18 -17.48 5.72
CA ARG A 311 -10.32 -17.99 6.50
C ARG A 311 -11.64 -17.89 5.73
N ARG A 312 -11.85 -16.82 4.98
CA ARG A 312 -13.03 -16.67 4.10
C ARG A 312 -13.09 -17.82 3.10
N ARG A 313 -11.97 -18.13 2.44
CA ARG A 313 -11.86 -19.26 1.51
C ARG A 313 -12.20 -20.59 2.19
N GLN A 314 -11.65 -20.82 3.38
CA GLN A 314 -11.91 -22.06 4.12
C GLN A 314 -13.39 -22.21 4.47
N LYS A 315 -14.04 -21.13 4.93
CA LYS A 315 -15.49 -21.13 5.21
C LYS A 315 -16.29 -21.42 3.94
N ALA A 316 -15.91 -20.84 2.80
CA ALA A 316 -16.56 -21.10 1.52
C ALA A 316 -16.39 -22.58 1.10
N ALA A 317 -15.18 -23.15 1.22
CA ALA A 317 -14.91 -24.55 0.90
C ALA A 317 -15.64 -25.52 1.85
N ALA A 318 -15.69 -25.21 3.16
CA ALA A 318 -16.40 -26.00 4.16
C ALA A 318 -17.91 -26.03 3.91
N SER A 319 -18.49 -24.93 3.41
CA SER A 319 -19.92 -24.87 3.06
C SER A 319 -20.29 -25.84 1.93
N HIS A 320 -19.33 -26.19 1.06
CA HIS A 320 -19.54 -27.11 -0.05
C HIS A 320 -19.38 -28.59 0.37
N ASN A 321 -18.51 -28.86 1.34
CA ASN A 321 -18.24 -30.21 1.85
C ASN A 321 -18.91 -30.43 3.22
N GLN A 322 -20.24 -30.58 3.25
CA GLN A 322 -21.01 -30.79 4.50
C GLN A 322 -20.76 -32.13 5.22
N GLN A 323 -19.76 -32.91 4.83
CA GLN A 323 -19.48 -34.24 5.40
C GLN A 323 -18.01 -34.37 5.80
N GLY A 324 -17.65 -33.92 7.00
CA GLY A 324 -16.34 -34.21 7.59
C GLY A 324 -15.91 -33.20 8.65
N GLY A 325 -16.03 -33.58 9.93
CA GLY A 325 -15.80 -32.72 11.09
C GLY A 325 -14.35 -32.29 11.33
N GLU A 326 -14.25 -31.14 12.03
CA GLU A 326 -13.18 -30.58 12.88
C GLU A 326 -11.70 -30.59 12.44
N SER A 327 -11.29 -31.33 11.42
CA SER A 327 -9.87 -31.49 11.05
C SER A 327 -9.32 -30.43 10.08
N SER A 328 -10.17 -29.55 9.54
CA SER A 328 -9.80 -28.56 8.52
C SER A 328 -9.07 -27.31 9.05
N ASP A 329 -9.13 -27.02 10.35
CA ASP A 329 -8.59 -25.77 10.91
C ASP A 329 -7.06 -25.79 11.05
N LEU A 330 -6.46 -26.98 11.03
CA LEU A 330 -5.03 -27.13 11.29
C LEU A 330 -4.12 -26.66 10.16
N PRO A 331 -4.33 -27.12 8.92
CA PRO A 331 -3.48 -26.71 7.80
C PRO A 331 -3.59 -25.20 7.54
N ALA A 332 -4.78 -24.65 7.76
CA ALA A 332 -5.09 -23.23 7.70
C ALA A 332 -4.20 -22.39 8.63
N LYS A 333 -4.19 -22.71 9.93
CA LYS A 333 -3.39 -21.97 10.91
C LYS A 333 -1.89 -22.14 10.69
N GLN A 334 -1.45 -23.30 10.20
CA GLN A 334 -0.05 -23.49 9.81
C GLN A 334 0.34 -22.60 8.64
N LEU A 335 -0.53 -22.45 7.64
CA LEU A 335 -0.33 -21.54 6.51
C LEU A 335 -0.27 -20.08 6.96
N GLU A 336 -1.23 -19.66 7.80
CA GLU A 336 -1.26 -18.33 8.42
C GLU A 336 0.04 -18.04 9.21
N PHE A 337 0.51 -19.00 10.01
CA PHE A 337 1.75 -18.87 10.76
C PHE A 337 2.98 -18.79 9.83
N ALA A 338 3.02 -19.59 8.78
CA ALA A 338 4.13 -19.57 7.83
C ALA A 338 4.20 -18.24 7.07
N PHE A 339 3.05 -17.64 6.73
CA PHE A 339 2.98 -16.30 6.14
C PHE A 339 3.48 -15.23 7.14
N PHE A 340 3.05 -15.30 8.41
CA PHE A 340 3.59 -14.44 9.47
C PHE A 340 5.12 -14.55 9.60
N ALA A 341 5.66 -15.77 9.63
CA ALA A 341 7.09 -15.99 9.75
C ALA A 341 7.87 -15.34 8.59
N GLU A 342 7.32 -15.39 7.38
CA GLU A 342 7.91 -14.73 6.22
C GLU A 342 7.84 -13.20 6.31
N MET A 343 6.69 -12.62 6.71
CA MET A 343 6.57 -11.18 6.97
C MET A 343 7.54 -10.70 8.05
N TYR A 344 7.70 -11.48 9.11
CA TYR A 344 8.63 -11.17 10.19
C TYR A 344 10.10 -11.25 9.72
N ARG A 345 10.43 -12.22 8.86
CA ARG A 345 11.75 -12.32 8.23
C ARG A 345 12.03 -11.11 7.32
N ILE A 346 11.05 -10.70 6.51
CA ILE A 346 11.13 -9.53 5.63
C ILE A 346 11.32 -8.25 6.47
N ASN A 347 10.56 -8.08 7.56
CA ASN A 347 10.74 -6.98 8.52
C ASN A 347 12.18 -6.92 9.09
N ARG A 348 12.82 -8.08 9.28
CA ARG A 348 14.18 -8.16 9.83
C ARG A 348 15.30 -7.91 8.82
N ALA A 349 15.03 -8.07 7.53
CA ALA A 349 16.00 -7.83 6.47
C ALA A 349 16.21 -6.31 6.19
N THR A 350 15.58 -5.45 6.98
CA THR A 350 15.52 -4.01 6.74
C THR A 350 16.79 -3.24 7.07
N VAL A 351 17.00 -2.14 6.34
CA VAL A 351 18.02 -1.11 6.62
C VAL A 351 17.51 -0.09 7.66
N MET A 352 16.25 -0.18 8.09
CA MET A 352 15.64 0.79 9.00
C MET A 352 16.27 0.81 10.40
N PRO A 353 16.09 1.93 11.15
CA PRO A 353 16.44 2.01 12.55
C PRO A 353 15.84 0.83 13.33
N PRO A 354 16.64 0.12 14.15
CA PRO A 354 16.17 -1.07 14.85
C PRO A 354 14.91 -0.86 15.72
N VAL A 355 14.70 0.36 16.23
CA VAL A 355 13.51 0.72 17.01
C VAL A 355 12.23 0.58 16.19
N GLU A 356 12.27 0.96 14.92
CA GLU A 356 11.10 0.90 14.03
C GLU A 356 10.84 -0.54 13.58
N ALA A 357 11.88 -1.30 13.24
CA ALA A 357 11.76 -2.73 12.96
C ALA A 357 11.13 -3.51 14.13
N LEU A 358 11.44 -3.12 15.37
CA LEU A 358 10.80 -3.68 16.57
C LEU A 358 9.34 -3.26 16.75
N LYS A 359 8.99 -2.02 16.38
CA LYS A 359 7.58 -1.59 16.40
C LYS A 359 6.75 -2.41 15.42
N THR A 360 7.23 -2.54 14.19
CA THR A 360 6.58 -3.35 13.15
C THR A 360 6.52 -4.82 13.57
N GLY A 361 7.61 -5.37 14.11
CA GLY A 361 7.64 -6.74 14.65
C GLY A 361 6.61 -6.95 15.76
N ASN A 362 6.45 -6.00 16.68
CA ASN A 362 5.42 -6.05 17.73
C ASN A 362 3.99 -5.92 17.16
N ALA A 363 3.79 -5.12 16.12
CA ALA A 363 2.50 -5.02 15.44
C ALA A 363 2.12 -6.38 14.80
N LEU A 364 3.05 -7.02 14.10
CA LEU A 364 2.85 -8.37 13.53
C LEU A 364 2.52 -9.42 14.61
N LEU A 365 3.24 -9.39 15.75
CA LEU A 365 2.94 -10.29 16.88
C LEU A 365 1.56 -10.03 17.48
N ARG A 366 1.13 -8.76 17.55
CA ARG A 366 -0.22 -8.40 18.01
C ARG A 366 -1.28 -8.96 17.06
N VAL A 367 -1.11 -8.80 15.75
CA VAL A 367 -2.01 -9.41 14.76
C VAL A 367 -2.14 -10.91 14.96
N LEU A 368 -1.02 -11.61 15.15
CA LEU A 368 -0.99 -13.05 15.36
C LEU A 368 -1.77 -13.48 16.63
N ALA A 369 -1.65 -12.69 17.71
CA ALA A 369 -2.36 -12.91 18.95
C ALA A 369 -3.88 -12.61 18.81
N ASP A 370 -4.23 -11.43 18.29
CA ASP A 370 -5.61 -10.97 18.09
C ASP A 370 -6.39 -11.92 17.19
N MET A 371 -5.74 -12.42 16.13
CA MET A 371 -6.37 -13.30 15.16
C MET A 371 -6.33 -14.77 15.57
N HIS A 372 -5.77 -15.14 16.73
CA HIS A 372 -5.68 -16.53 17.22
C HIS A 372 -5.05 -17.52 16.23
N VAL A 373 -4.02 -17.07 15.50
CA VAL A 373 -3.29 -17.91 14.53
C VAL A 373 -2.48 -18.99 15.23
N TYR A 374 -1.90 -18.67 16.40
CA TYR A 374 -1.17 -19.64 17.20
C TYR A 374 -2.12 -20.63 17.88
N GLN A 375 -2.04 -21.89 17.48
CA GLN A 375 -2.69 -22.99 18.16
C GLN A 375 -1.78 -24.22 18.12
N ALA A 376 -1.24 -24.59 19.28
CA ALA A 376 -0.43 -25.78 19.43
C ALA A 376 -1.32 -27.02 19.33
N SER A 377 -1.36 -27.62 18.15
CA SER A 377 -2.23 -28.77 17.87
C SER A 377 -1.51 -30.11 17.86
N ASN A 378 -0.23 -30.10 17.52
CA ASN A 378 0.65 -31.25 17.62
C ASN A 378 2.01 -30.79 18.13
N GLU A 379 2.75 -31.73 18.73
CA GLU A 379 4.04 -31.47 19.37
C GLU A 379 5.05 -30.86 18.39
N ARG A 380 5.10 -31.37 17.15
CA ARG A 380 6.04 -30.88 16.12
C ARG A 380 5.80 -29.42 15.73
N VAL A 381 4.55 -29.03 15.51
CA VAL A 381 4.16 -27.65 15.16
C VAL A 381 4.39 -26.74 16.36
N TYR A 382 4.07 -27.22 17.56
CA TYR A 382 4.35 -26.50 18.79
C TYR A 382 5.85 -26.20 18.95
N GLU A 383 6.71 -27.21 18.79
CA GLU A 383 8.16 -27.04 18.86
C GLU A 383 8.69 -26.06 17.81
N GLN A 384 8.22 -26.16 16.57
CA GLN A 384 8.59 -25.25 15.49
C GLN A 384 8.20 -23.80 15.79
N GLN A 385 6.94 -23.56 16.18
CA GLN A 385 6.44 -22.23 16.50
C GLN A 385 7.11 -21.67 17.77
N ARG A 386 7.31 -22.50 18.80
CA ARG A 386 8.02 -22.13 20.02
C ARG A 386 9.48 -21.77 19.74
N GLY A 387 10.16 -22.54 18.90
CA GLY A 387 11.53 -22.25 18.46
C GLY A 387 11.60 -20.85 17.83
N PHE A 388 10.71 -20.58 16.88
CA PHE A 388 10.61 -19.28 16.21
C PHE A 388 10.38 -18.12 17.21
N PHE A 389 9.43 -18.25 18.15
CA PHE A 389 9.20 -17.22 19.16
C PHE A 389 10.38 -17.07 20.14
N SER A 390 11.08 -18.17 20.44
CA SER A 390 12.26 -18.12 21.29
C SER A 390 13.41 -17.37 20.62
N ASP A 391 13.57 -17.53 19.29
CA ASP A 391 14.52 -16.74 18.50
C ASP A 391 14.16 -15.26 18.53
N ILE A 392 12.88 -14.91 18.30
CA ILE A 392 12.38 -13.53 18.40
C ILE A 392 12.67 -12.92 19.78
N ALA A 393 12.37 -13.66 20.85
CA ALA A 393 12.55 -13.19 22.21
C ALA A 393 14.03 -12.95 22.52
N ARG A 394 14.90 -13.89 22.12
CA ARG A 394 16.36 -13.79 22.28
C ARG A 394 16.89 -12.53 21.59
N GLU A 395 16.54 -12.34 20.33
CA GLU A 395 16.99 -11.20 19.54
C GLU A 395 16.48 -9.86 20.08
N SER A 396 15.24 -9.83 20.57
CA SER A 396 14.68 -8.64 21.21
C SER A 396 15.42 -8.31 22.51
N VAL A 397 15.77 -9.32 23.31
CA VAL A 397 16.56 -9.15 24.54
C VAL A 397 17.98 -8.69 24.21
N ASP A 398 18.61 -9.32 23.22
CA ASP A 398 19.94 -8.92 22.75
C ASP A 398 19.91 -7.47 22.29
N TYR A 399 18.94 -7.09 21.47
CA TYR A 399 18.77 -5.71 21.06
C TYR A 399 18.64 -4.76 22.25
N LEU A 400 17.78 -5.05 23.22
CA LEU A 400 17.59 -4.18 24.39
C LEU A 400 18.85 -4.08 25.26
N ASN A 401 19.62 -5.17 25.37
CA ASN A 401 20.89 -5.19 26.09
C ASN A 401 21.96 -4.33 25.39
N HIS A 402 21.98 -4.34 24.05
CA HIS A 402 22.91 -3.54 23.25
C HIS A 402 22.45 -2.07 23.14
N ALA A 403 21.16 -1.81 22.99
CA ALA A 403 20.54 -0.47 23.06
C ALA A 403 20.72 0.15 24.44
N GLY A 404 20.85 -0.67 25.49
CA GLY A 404 21.30 -0.23 26.81
C GLY A 404 22.72 0.35 26.86
N ARG A 405 23.50 0.20 25.79
CA ARG A 405 24.80 0.85 25.61
C ARG A 405 24.75 2.03 24.63
N CYS A 406 23.62 2.25 23.96
CA CYS A 406 23.39 3.39 23.08
C CYS A 406 23.16 4.68 23.87
N SER A 407 23.25 5.82 23.17
CA SER A 407 23.17 7.17 23.73
C SER A 407 21.95 7.35 24.65
N VAL A 408 22.08 8.21 25.66
CA VAL A 408 20.96 8.60 26.56
C VAL A 408 19.75 9.08 25.76
N ASP A 409 19.96 9.64 24.56
CA ASP A 409 18.89 10.14 23.70
C ASP A 409 18.08 9.01 23.03
N ASP A 410 18.72 7.91 22.64
CA ASP A 410 18.03 6.73 22.07
C ASP A 410 17.16 6.06 23.12
N ARG A 411 17.66 5.95 24.36
CA ARG A 411 16.88 5.48 25.51
C ARG A 411 15.64 6.34 25.76
N ARG A 412 15.79 7.66 25.70
CA ARG A 412 14.66 8.59 25.85
C ARG A 412 13.67 8.51 24.69
N ALA A 413 14.11 8.15 23.48
CA ALA A 413 13.22 7.95 22.34
C ALA A 413 12.40 6.66 22.48
N ILE A 414 13.05 5.56 22.90
CA ILE A 414 12.40 4.27 23.17
C ILE A 414 11.37 4.41 24.31
N ASP A 415 11.75 5.00 25.45
CA ASP A 415 10.85 5.21 26.59
C ASP A 415 9.63 6.07 26.18
N ARG A 416 9.84 7.17 25.44
CA ARG A 416 8.75 8.00 24.93
C ARG A 416 7.84 7.27 23.95
N SER A 417 8.37 6.31 23.20
CA SER A 417 7.56 5.50 22.30
C SER A 417 6.70 4.48 23.05
N ILE A 418 7.27 3.81 24.04
CA ILE A 418 6.56 2.83 24.89
C ILE A 418 5.45 3.52 25.67
N ASP A 419 5.71 4.72 26.23
CA ASP A 419 4.72 5.52 26.95
C ASP A 419 3.57 5.99 26.04
N ARG A 420 3.85 6.37 24.78
CA ARG A 420 2.79 6.72 23.82
C ARG A 420 1.93 5.51 23.47
N SER A 421 2.53 4.37 23.15
CA SER A 421 1.78 3.16 22.80
C SER A 421 0.92 2.65 23.96
N THR A 422 1.42 2.71 25.20
CA THR A 422 0.62 2.33 26.38
C THR A 422 -0.52 3.31 26.66
N HIS A 423 -0.34 4.60 26.37
CA HIS A 423 -1.41 5.59 26.48
C HIS A 423 -2.50 5.43 25.41
N THR A 424 -2.15 5.06 24.18
CA THR A 424 -3.14 4.79 23.12
C THR A 424 -3.97 3.55 23.45
N ILE A 425 -3.33 2.46 23.88
CA ILE A 425 -4.01 1.21 24.28
C ILE A 425 -4.95 1.45 25.48
N ALA A 426 -4.50 2.18 26.51
CA ALA A 426 -5.34 2.48 27.67
C ALA A 426 -6.56 3.37 27.34
N ARG A 427 -6.51 4.11 26.23
CA ARG A 427 -7.60 4.99 25.77
C ARG A 427 -8.63 4.23 24.94
N GLU A 428 -8.22 3.16 24.26
CA GLU A 428 -9.09 2.30 23.46
C GLU A 428 -9.80 1.23 24.33
N ASP A 429 -9.16 0.73 25.38
CA ASP A 429 -9.71 -0.36 26.21
C ASP A 429 -10.47 0.09 27.48
N GLY A 430 -10.59 1.39 27.76
CA GLY A 430 -11.25 1.89 28.97
C GLY A 430 -10.62 1.40 30.30
N GLY A 431 -9.43 0.81 30.23
CA GLY A 431 -8.74 0.17 31.36
C GLY A 431 -7.92 1.14 32.20
N SER A 432 -7.87 0.91 33.52
CA SER A 432 -7.15 1.73 34.49
C SER A 432 -5.64 1.83 34.20
N VAL A 433 -5.21 3.05 33.81
CA VAL A 433 -3.83 3.48 33.58
C VAL A 433 -2.88 3.16 34.76
N GLY A 434 -3.42 2.92 35.97
CA GLY A 434 -2.66 2.66 37.18
C GLY A 434 -1.93 1.31 37.21
N ALA A 435 -2.51 0.25 36.64
CA ALA A 435 -1.94 -1.11 36.73
C ALA A 435 -0.68 -1.26 35.86
N ILE A 436 -0.72 -0.73 34.63
CA ILE A 436 0.39 -0.81 33.67
C ILE A 436 1.60 0.02 34.14
N ARG A 437 1.36 1.22 34.70
CA ARG A 437 2.42 2.07 35.28
C ARG A 437 3.10 1.42 36.50
N THR A 438 2.36 0.65 37.29
CA THR A 438 2.88 -0.02 38.48
C THR A 438 3.82 -1.18 38.10
N ILE A 439 3.49 -1.95 37.06
CA ILE A 439 4.35 -3.03 36.55
C ILE A 439 5.67 -2.46 36.00
N HIS A 440 5.63 -1.36 35.24
CA HIS A 440 6.85 -0.72 34.72
C HIS A 440 7.74 -0.12 35.82
N ARG A 441 7.16 0.54 36.84
CA ARG A 441 7.93 1.07 37.98
C ARG A 441 8.61 -0.04 38.80
N THR A 442 7.91 -1.15 39.01
CA THR A 442 8.43 -2.29 39.79
C THR A 442 9.58 -2.99 39.05
N ARG A 443 9.53 -3.04 37.71
CA ARG A 443 10.61 -3.60 36.88
C ARG A 443 11.85 -2.69 36.84
N ARG A 444 11.65 -1.37 36.89
CA ARG A 444 12.72 -0.36 36.92
C ARG A 444 13.48 -0.34 38.25
N ALA A 445 12.80 -0.54 39.38
CA ALA A 445 13.43 -0.65 40.70
C ALA A 445 14.40 -1.86 40.76
N ARG A 446 13.97 -3.03 40.27
CA ARG A 446 14.78 -4.25 40.28
C ARG A 446 16.03 -4.18 39.40
N LEU A 447 16.01 -3.38 38.33
CA LEU A 447 17.18 -3.18 37.45
C LEU A 447 18.19 -2.17 38.02
N CYS A 448 17.77 -1.28 38.91
CA CYS A 448 18.67 -0.31 39.56
C CYS A 448 19.33 -0.90 40.82
N ASP A 449 18.63 -1.74 41.57
CA ASP A 449 19.16 -2.35 42.80
C ASP A 449 20.21 -3.44 42.55
N GLY A 450 20.24 -4.03 41.36
CA GLY A 450 21.25 -5.03 40.98
C GLY A 450 22.67 -4.48 40.75
N ARG A 451 22.89 -3.16 40.87
CA ARG A 451 24.16 -2.50 40.52
C ARG A 451 24.96 -1.93 41.70
N ALA A 452 24.43 -2.01 42.93
CA ALA A 452 25.07 -1.42 44.11
C ALA A 452 25.95 -2.40 44.93
N GLY A 453 26.20 -3.61 44.43
CA GLY A 453 26.67 -4.72 45.26
C GLY A 453 28.07 -5.25 45.01
N HIS A 454 29.00 -4.57 44.32
CA HIS A 454 30.38 -5.06 44.21
C HIS A 454 31.41 -3.92 44.07
N GLY A 455 32.29 -3.82 45.07
CA GLY A 455 33.59 -3.17 44.94
C GLY A 455 33.89 -2.09 45.97
N CYS A 456 34.44 -2.47 47.12
CA CYS A 456 35.44 -1.66 47.85
C CYS A 456 36.25 -2.59 48.77
N GLY A 457 37.32 -3.15 48.20
CA GLY A 457 38.41 -3.76 48.94
C GLY A 457 39.71 -3.02 48.63
N ALA A 458 40.16 -2.20 49.56
CA ALA A 458 41.51 -1.67 49.75
C ALA A 458 41.47 -0.98 51.12
N GLY A 459 42.31 -1.23 52.11
CA GLY A 459 43.64 -1.81 52.13
C GLY A 459 44.49 -0.89 53.00
N THR A 460 44.82 -1.31 54.22
CA THR A 460 45.95 -0.75 54.99
C THR A 460 46.39 -1.80 56.01
N GLY A 461 47.64 -2.25 55.86
CA GLY A 461 48.34 -2.96 56.92
C GLY A 461 48.76 -2.03 58.04
N ILE A 462 49.16 -2.61 59.17
CA ILE A 462 50.46 -2.41 59.85
C ILE A 462 50.40 -3.16 61.19
N ALA A 463 51.38 -4.07 61.35
CA ALA A 463 52.09 -4.50 62.55
C ALA A 463 51.37 -4.70 63.90
N GLY A 464 51.62 -5.87 64.52
CA GLY A 464 51.70 -5.91 65.98
C GLY A 464 51.58 -7.28 66.65
N LYS A 465 52.72 -7.95 66.83
CA LYS A 465 53.18 -8.63 68.06
C LYS A 465 52.33 -9.72 68.76
N ARG A 466 53.04 -10.84 68.99
CA ARG A 466 53.01 -11.76 70.17
C ARG A 466 51.74 -12.63 70.26
N GLY A 467 51.80 -13.92 70.49
CA GLY A 467 52.86 -14.82 70.94
C GLY A 467 52.20 -15.90 71.81
N HIS A 468 52.72 -17.13 71.77
CA HIS A 468 52.38 -18.28 72.64
C HIS A 468 50.91 -18.75 72.55
N GLU A 469 50.57 -20.02 72.39
CA GLU A 469 51.23 -21.33 72.54
C GLU A 469 50.66 -22.29 71.49
#